data_AF-A0A972TKS6-F1
#
_entry.id   AF-A0A972TKS6-F1
#
_cell.length_a   1.000
_cell.length_b   1.000
_cell.length_c   1.000
_cell.angle_alpha   90.00
_cell.angle_beta   90.00
_cell.angle_gamma   90.00
#
_symmetry.space_group_name_H-M   'P 1'
#
loop_
_entity.id
_entity.type
_entity.pdbx_description
1 polymer ?
#
loop_
_entity_poly.entity_id
_entity_poly.type
_entity_poly.pdbx_seq_one_letter_code
_entity_poly.pdbx_strand_id
1 'polypeptide(L)'
;MDAFDEVLFREGHGTPNALVKDWALLVALSRVEQYRAERDFFQKKYGMTMEEFEFYLHGDRGSENFEEEDDDINDWEFSLKALKWWEKKIKEIQAIQDN
;
A
#
# COMPACT_ATOMS: atom_id res chain seq x y z
N MET A 1 -20.63 -0.29 33.58
CA MET A 1 -20.36 -0.09 32.15
C MET A 1 -20.65 1.38 31.89
N ASP A 2 -19.66 2.14 31.46
CA ASP A 2 -19.89 3.53 31.08
C ASP A 2 -20.46 3.60 29.66
N ALA A 3 -20.84 4.80 29.22
CA ALA A 3 -21.44 4.99 27.89
C ALA A 3 -20.47 4.62 26.75
N PHE A 4 -19.16 4.67 27.00
CA PHE A 4 -18.14 4.35 26.01
C PHE A 4 -18.08 2.83 25.78
N ASP A 5 -17.99 2.04 26.86
CA ASP A 5 -18.01 0.58 26.80
C ASP A 5 -19.33 0.05 26.22
N GLU A 6 -20.47 0.68 26.54
CA GLU A 6 -21.79 0.25 26.02
C GLU A 6 -21.89 0.44 24.50
N VAL A 7 -21.40 1.56 23.97
CA VAL A 7 -21.40 1.83 22.52
C VAL A 7 -20.49 0.84 21.80
N LEU A 8 -19.27 0.63 22.29
CA LEU A 8 -18.35 -0.34 21.68
C LEU A 8 -18.94 -1.74 21.64
N PHE A 9 -19.52 -2.19 22.75
CA PHE A 9 -20.14 -3.51 22.83
C PHE A 9 -21.31 -3.66 21.84
N ARG A 10 -22.17 -2.64 21.69
CA ARG A 10 -23.29 -2.65 20.73
C ARG A 10 -22.84 -2.66 19.28
N GLU A 11 -21.75 -1.97 18.97
CA GLU A 11 -21.15 -1.95 17.63
C GLU A 11 -20.33 -3.22 17.33
N GLY A 12 -20.25 -4.17 18.27
CA GLY A 12 -19.56 -5.46 18.08
C GLY A 12 -18.07 -5.42 18.41
N HIS A 13 -17.57 -4.32 18.98
CA HIS A 13 -16.19 -4.20 19.45
C HIS A 13 -16.13 -4.50 20.95
N GLY A 14 -15.64 -5.70 21.29
CA GLY A 14 -15.53 -6.13 22.69
C GLY A 14 -14.53 -5.31 23.52
N THR A 15 -13.57 -4.63 22.86
CA THR A 15 -12.59 -3.73 23.50
C THR A 15 -12.24 -2.55 22.58
N PRO A 16 -11.78 -1.42 23.14
CA PRO A 16 -11.24 -0.31 22.34
C PRO A 16 -10.09 -0.73 21.44
N ASN A 17 -9.26 -1.67 21.88
CA ASN A 17 -8.15 -2.20 21.09
C ASN A 17 -8.63 -2.96 19.85
N ALA A 18 -9.75 -3.69 19.94
CA ALA A 18 -10.36 -4.34 18.78
C ALA A 18 -10.79 -3.30 17.73
N LEU A 19 -11.46 -2.22 18.16
CA LEU A 19 -11.84 -1.12 17.27
C LEU A 19 -10.61 -0.47 16.61
N VAL A 20 -9.55 -0.18 17.39
CA VAL A 20 -8.33 0.44 16.87
C VAL A 20 -7.60 -0.50 15.89
N LYS A 21 -7.60 -1.80 16.15
CA LYS A 21 -7.03 -2.82 15.24
C LYS A 21 -7.78 -2.86 13.92
N ASP A 22 -9.11 -2.88 13.95
CA ASP A 22 -9.95 -2.86 12.74
C ASP A 22 -9.74 -1.58 11.94
N TRP A 23 -9.63 -0.43 12.63
CA TRP A 23 -9.32 0.84 12.00
C TRP A 23 -7.93 0.85 11.36
N ALA A 24 -6.90 0.34 12.05
CA ALA A 24 -5.55 0.21 11.50
C ALA A 24 -5.51 -0.69 10.26
N LEU A 25 -6.28 -1.79 10.28
CA LEU A 25 -6.44 -2.68 9.14
C LEU A 25 -7.11 -1.96 7.95
N LEU A 26 -8.17 -1.19 8.20
CA LEU A 26 -8.86 -0.42 7.16
C LEU A 26 -7.92 0.61 6.50
N VAL A 27 -7.11 1.30 7.30
CA VAL A 27 -6.11 2.25 6.80
C VAL A 27 -5.08 1.53 5.93
N ALA A 28 -4.57 0.39 6.39
CA ALA A 28 -3.59 -0.39 5.65
C ALA A 28 -4.14 -0.90 4.31
N LEU A 29 -5.37 -1.43 4.30
CA LEU A 29 -6.06 -1.87 3.08
C LEU A 29 -6.27 -0.72 2.09
N SER A 30 -6.70 0.44 2.59
CA SER A 30 -6.89 1.64 1.74
C SER A 30 -5.58 2.07 1.07
N ARG A 31 -4.45 1.99 1.79
CA ARG A 31 -3.12 2.29 1.23
C ARG A 31 -2.69 1.26 0.20
N VAL A 32 -2.93 -0.03 0.43
CA VAL A 32 -2.67 -1.08 -0.56
C VAL A 32 -3.40 -0.80 -1.87
N GLU A 33 -4.69 -0.46 -1.80
CA GLU A 33 -5.47 -0.16 -3.00
C GLU A 33 -4.97 1.09 -3.73
N GLN A 34 -4.53 2.12 -2.99
CA GLN A 34 -3.87 3.29 -3.58
C GLN A 34 -2.61 2.90 -4.36
N TYR A 35 -1.68 2.16 -3.73
CA TYR A 35 -0.42 1.79 -4.40
C TYR A 35 -0.62 0.79 -5.54
N ARG A 36 -1.66 -0.05 -5.49
CA ARG A 36 -2.05 -0.89 -6.63
C ARG A 36 -2.52 -0.06 -7.81
N ALA A 37 -3.32 0.97 -7.57
CA ALA A 37 -3.76 1.88 -8.62
C ALA A 37 -2.59 2.66 -9.24
N GLU A 38 -1.64 3.12 -8.42
CA GLU A 38 -0.42 3.79 -8.89
C GLU A 38 0.45 2.85 -9.75
N ARG A 39 0.67 1.61 -9.29
CA ARG A 39 1.35 0.58 -10.10
C ARG A 39 0.66 0.38 -11.45
N ASP A 40 -0.65 0.23 -11.45
CA ASP A 40 -1.42 -0.01 -12.68
C ASP A 40 -1.42 1.21 -13.60
N PHE A 41 -1.37 2.41 -13.04
CA PHE A 41 -1.21 3.65 -13.80
C PHE A 41 0.13 3.66 -14.55
N PHE A 42 1.24 3.40 -13.86
CA PHE A 42 2.56 3.38 -14.49
C PHE A 42 2.70 2.24 -15.51
N GLN A 43 2.22 1.02 -15.19
CA GLN A 43 2.20 -0.08 -16.16
C GLN A 43 1.43 0.28 -17.44
N LYS A 44 0.31 1.02 -17.33
CA LYS A 44 -0.44 1.48 -18.49
C LYS A 44 0.24 2.64 -19.22
N LYS A 45 0.89 3.56 -18.48
CA LYS A 45 1.61 4.71 -19.03
C LYS A 45 2.76 4.27 -19.92
N TYR A 46 3.56 3.29 -19.47
CA TYR A 46 4.73 2.79 -20.19
C TYR A 46 4.45 1.53 -21.02
N GLY A 47 3.30 0.88 -20.84
CA GLY A 47 2.92 -0.32 -21.59
C GLY A 47 3.78 -1.55 -21.30
N MET A 48 4.51 -1.55 -20.18
CA MET A 48 5.45 -2.59 -19.79
C MET A 48 5.41 -2.79 -18.26
N THR A 49 6.03 -3.87 -17.77
CA THR A 49 6.18 -4.09 -16.32
C THR A 49 7.32 -3.24 -15.75
N MET A 50 7.39 -3.12 -14.42
CA MET A 50 8.51 -2.42 -13.78
C MET A 50 9.84 -3.09 -14.14
N GLU A 51 9.87 -4.42 -14.16
CA GLU A 51 11.09 -5.17 -14.48
C GLU A 51 11.55 -4.92 -15.92
N GLU A 52 10.60 -4.80 -16.85
CA GLU A 52 10.88 -4.47 -18.26
C GLU A 52 11.35 -3.02 -18.40
N PHE A 53 10.76 -2.09 -17.64
CA PHE A 53 11.14 -0.69 -17.62
C PHE A 53 12.53 -0.48 -17.03
N GLU A 54 12.85 -1.10 -15.89
CA GLU A 54 14.19 -1.12 -15.30
C GLU A 54 15.24 -1.63 -16.30
N PHE A 55 14.92 -2.71 -17.04
CA PHE A 55 15.82 -3.25 -18.05
C PHE A 55 16.01 -2.29 -19.24
N TYR A 56 14.94 -1.63 -19.70
CA TYR A 56 14.98 -0.62 -20.75
C TYR A 56 15.91 0.54 -20.39
N LEU A 57 15.78 1.10 -19.18
CA LEU A 57 16.58 2.23 -18.70
C LEU A 57 18.05 1.88 -18.48
N HIS A 58 18.33 0.68 -17.99
CA HIS A 58 19.72 0.21 -17.83
C HIS A 58 20.36 -0.20 -19.16
N GLY A 59 19.55 -0.51 -20.19
CA GLY A 59 19.98 -0.98 -21.51
C GLY A 59 20.23 0.15 -22.53
N ASP A 60 19.45 1.22 -22.51
CA ASP A 60 19.49 2.29 -23.52
C ASP A 60 19.87 3.65 -22.90
N ARG A 61 21.18 3.97 -22.88
CA ARG A 61 21.69 5.31 -22.52
C ARG A 61 21.71 6.28 -23.71
N GLY A 62 20.94 5.99 -24.76
CA GLY A 62 21.14 6.59 -26.09
C GLY A 62 20.26 7.80 -26.42
N SER A 63 19.03 7.86 -25.92
CA SER A 63 18.09 8.92 -26.27
C SER A 63 16.92 8.98 -25.30
N GLU A 64 16.44 10.20 -25.06
CA GLU A 64 15.14 10.58 -24.45
C GLU A 64 15.19 11.07 -22.99
N ASN A 65 14.18 11.87 -22.61
CA ASN A 65 14.20 12.91 -21.56
C ASN A 65 14.38 12.34 -20.14
N PHE A 66 15.61 12.33 -19.64
CA PHE A 66 15.99 11.68 -18.38
C PHE A 66 15.29 12.20 -17.12
N GLU A 67 14.95 13.49 -17.02
CA GLU A 67 14.43 14.05 -15.74
C GLU A 67 13.00 13.60 -15.41
N GLU A 68 12.05 13.67 -16.36
CA GLU A 68 10.67 13.24 -16.10
C GLU A 68 10.56 11.72 -15.95
N GLU A 69 11.36 10.97 -16.71
CA GLU A 69 11.38 9.50 -16.63
C GLU A 69 12.01 9.03 -15.31
N ASP A 70 13.11 9.67 -14.84
CA ASP A 70 13.73 9.38 -13.53
C ASP A 70 12.76 9.59 -12.35
N ASP A 71 11.96 10.65 -12.37
CA ASP A 71 10.97 10.90 -11.33
C ASP A 71 9.85 9.83 -11.33
N ASP A 72 9.33 9.47 -12.51
CA ASP A 72 8.30 8.44 -12.65
C ASP A 72 8.82 7.04 -12.22
N ILE A 73 10.09 6.72 -12.48
CA ILE A 73 10.74 5.48 -12.02
C ILE A 73 10.81 5.46 -10.50
N ASN A 74 11.28 6.55 -9.90
CA ASN A 74 11.40 6.66 -8.45
C ASN A 74 10.04 6.52 -7.77
N ASP A 75 9.01 7.17 -8.32
CA ASP A 75 7.64 7.07 -7.83
C ASP A 75 7.10 5.64 -7.97
N TRP A 76 7.30 4.99 -9.11
CA TRP A 76 6.84 3.62 -9.32
C TRP A 76 7.56 2.62 -8.40
N GLU A 77 8.88 2.74 -8.25
CA GLU A 77 9.66 1.90 -7.33
C GLU A 77 9.22 2.11 -5.88
N PHE A 78 8.95 3.36 -5.50
CA PHE A 78 8.41 3.71 -4.19
C PHE A 78 7.05 3.05 -3.95
N SER A 79 6.11 3.16 -4.89
CA SER A 79 4.78 2.56 -4.76
C SER A 79 4.84 1.03 -4.62
N LEU A 80 5.76 0.36 -5.32
CA LEU A 80 5.97 -1.09 -5.19
C LEU A 80 6.56 -1.48 -3.82
N LYS A 81 7.56 -0.74 -3.34
CA LYS A 81 8.15 -0.96 -2.01
C LYS A 81 7.11 -0.73 -0.92
N ALA A 82 6.35 0.36 -1.03
CA ALA A 82 5.27 0.71 -0.10
C ALA A 82 4.17 -0.36 -0.10
N LEU A 83 3.74 -0.83 -1.28
CA LEU A 83 2.76 -1.91 -1.41
C LEU A 83 3.20 -3.18 -0.66
N LYS A 84 4.42 -3.65 -0.91
CA LYS A 84 4.98 -4.83 -0.23
C LYS A 84 5.00 -4.66 1.29
N TRP A 85 5.36 -3.46 1.77
CA TRP A 85 5.39 -3.16 3.19
C TRP A 85 3.97 -3.20 3.80
N TRP A 86 3.00 -2.54 3.18
CA TRP A 86 1.62 -2.51 3.67
C TRP A 86 0.96 -3.88 3.66
N GLU A 87 1.17 -4.68 2.60
CA GLU A 87 0.69 -6.07 2.53
C GLU A 87 1.28 -6.93 3.65
N LYS A 88 2.56 -6.72 4.00
CA LYS A 88 3.18 -7.38 5.16
C LYS A 88 2.53 -6.93 6.47
N LYS A 89 2.26 -5.63 6.66
CA LYS A 89 1.62 -5.11 7.87
C LYS A 89 0.19 -5.57 8.05
N ILE A 90 -0.58 -5.72 6.98
CA ILE A 90 -1.91 -6.33 7.03
C ILE A 90 -1.85 -7.73 7.64
N LYS A 91 -0.90 -8.56 7.17
CA LYS A 91 -0.71 -9.92 7.70
C LYS A 91 -0.31 -9.91 9.17
N GLU A 92 0.58 -8.99 9.57
CA GLU A 92 0.98 -8.83 10.97
C GLU A 92 -0.20 -8.43 11.86
N ILE A 93 -1.04 -7.48 11.42
CA ILE A 93 -2.23 -7.02 12.16
C ILE A 93 -3.27 -8.14 12.29
N GLN A 94 -3.51 -8.89 11.21
CA GLN A 94 -4.43 -10.02 11.20
C GLN A 94 -3.95 -11.19 12.08
N ALA A 95 -2.64 -11.33 12.28
CA ALA A 95 -2.06 -12.36 13.14
C ALA A 95 -2.14 -12.02 14.64
N ILE A 96 -2.50 -10.77 15.00
CA ILE A 96 -2.73 -10.41 16.41
C ILE A 96 -3.98 -11.17 16.89
N GLN A 97 -3.79 -12.10 17.82
CA GLN A 97 -4.91 -12.73 18.52
C GLN A 97 -5.44 -11.79 19.59
N ASP A 98 -6.76 -11.65 19.65
CA ASP A 98 -7.41 -10.88 20.71
C ASP A 98 -7.38 -11.74 21.98
N ASN A 99 -6.48 -11.40 22.91
CA ASN A 99 -6.40 -11.98 24.26
C ASN A 99 -7.32 -11.24 25.22
#